data_AF-A0A101P7F1-F1
#
_entry.id   AF-A0A101P7F1-F1
#
_cell.length_a   1.000
_cell.length_b   1.000
_cell.length_c   1.000
_cell.angle_alpha   90.00
_cell.angle_beta   90.00
_cell.angle_gamma   90.00
#
_symmetry.space_group_name_H-M   'P 1'
#
loop_
_entity.id
_entity.type
_entity.pdbx_description
1 polymer ?
#
loop_
_entity_poly.entity_id
_entity_poly.type
_entity_poly.pdbx_seq_one_letter_code
_entity_poly.pdbx_strand_id
1 'polypeptide(L)'
;MTEEVGADTLKRIVSATTARIGDLVTVADSPDGLIVSGSKGQVRAWAQVARDGELTALRIEGARYTPPRSRRHLPAPLTWAAYLTLVTFWNVLTVWTAADRTAWLADIAALAAFYVIIEGYGAPAQQPRLLRRTVEAGAVAAIASAWRLPDLPAGRGTLHLTGAITLLAGAAWIVTAARLHRWKAPLSQPLLFPLDGTWYVVQGGGRVLNHHARIPEQRGALDLVALGPHGTRTRPGRDLTAYAAYGRPVRSPCDGRVISASNTVQDQKPGEIRYQPPYGNHVFVDTGREIIKLAHLRPGSVTVTKGDIVRAGQLLGEVGNTGNTTEPHLHIHAERDGAGLDLEFTRIPGRLHRGRKIRA
;
A
#
# COMPACT_ATOMS: atom_id res chain seq x y z
N MET A 1 -4.99 14.66 -33.36
CA MET A 1 -4.77 16.10 -33.56
C MET A 1 -5.56 16.83 -32.48
N THR A 2 -4.87 17.42 -31.51
CA THR A 2 -5.46 18.38 -30.57
C THR A 2 -5.73 19.65 -31.36
N GLU A 3 -7.00 20.04 -31.53
CA GLU A 3 -7.36 21.34 -32.09
C GLU A 3 -6.68 22.44 -31.29
N GLU A 4 -5.98 23.36 -31.97
CA GLU A 4 -5.62 24.64 -31.37
C GLU A 4 -6.91 25.29 -30.88
N VAL A 5 -6.96 25.62 -29.59
CA VAL A 5 -8.11 26.32 -29.02
C VAL A 5 -8.15 27.71 -29.64
N GLY A 6 -9.00 27.89 -30.66
CA GLY A 6 -9.20 29.21 -31.28
C GLY A 6 -9.53 30.28 -30.23
N ALA A 7 -9.06 31.51 -30.46
CA ALA A 7 -9.12 32.62 -29.51
C ALA A 7 -10.51 32.84 -28.89
N ASP A 8 -11.58 32.58 -29.65
CA ASP A 8 -12.96 32.73 -29.19
C ASP A 8 -13.38 31.64 -28.20
N THR A 9 -12.91 30.41 -28.39
CA THR A 9 -13.14 29.33 -27.43
C THR A 9 -12.42 29.61 -26.12
N LEU A 10 -11.18 30.12 -26.17
CA LEU A 10 -10.44 30.51 -24.98
C LEU A 10 -11.15 31.66 -24.24
N LYS A 11 -11.60 32.71 -24.95
CA LYS A 11 -12.38 33.81 -24.37
C LYS A 11 -13.65 33.30 -23.68
N ARG A 12 -14.37 32.36 -24.27
CA ARG A 12 -15.57 31.75 -23.67
C ARG A 12 -15.23 30.99 -22.38
N ILE A 13 -14.17 30.18 -22.38
CA ILE A 13 -13.74 29.42 -21.20
C ILE A 13 -13.35 30.36 -20.07
N VAL A 14 -12.58 31.41 -20.37
CA VAL A 14 -12.17 32.42 -19.39
C VAL A 14 -13.39 33.15 -18.84
N SER A 15 -14.24 33.71 -19.69
CA SER A 15 -15.45 34.42 -19.27
C SER A 15 -16.37 33.56 -18.40
N ALA A 16 -16.64 32.32 -18.82
CA ALA A 16 -17.45 31.38 -18.05
C ALA A 16 -16.81 31.03 -16.70
N THR A 17 -15.49 30.93 -16.64
CA THR A 17 -14.76 30.64 -15.40
C THR A 17 -14.78 31.84 -14.45
N THR A 18 -14.51 33.05 -14.96
CA THR A 18 -14.59 34.30 -14.18
C THR A 18 -16.01 34.53 -13.64
N ALA A 19 -17.06 34.20 -14.40
CA ALA A 19 -18.44 34.26 -13.90
C ALA A 19 -18.68 33.32 -12.69
N ARG A 20 -17.98 32.18 -12.64
CA ARG A 20 -18.08 31.21 -11.53
C ARG A 20 -17.22 31.59 -10.33
N ILE A 21 -15.98 32.03 -10.54
CA ILE A 21 -15.03 32.23 -9.43
C ILE A 21 -14.85 33.69 -9.03
N GLY A 22 -15.31 34.65 -9.83
CA GLY A 22 -14.94 36.05 -9.67
C GLY A 22 -13.52 36.31 -10.15
N ASP A 23 -12.85 37.29 -9.53
CA ASP A 23 -11.46 37.61 -9.84
C ASP A 23 -10.56 36.48 -9.38
N LEU A 24 -9.61 36.07 -10.23
CA LEU A 24 -8.67 35.01 -9.90
C LEU A 24 -7.81 35.42 -8.69
N VAL A 25 -7.76 34.57 -7.67
CA VAL A 25 -7.00 34.79 -6.45
C VAL A 25 -5.79 33.86 -6.39
N THR A 26 -5.99 32.55 -6.57
CA THR A 26 -4.92 31.56 -6.49
C THR A 26 -5.20 30.31 -7.32
N VAL A 27 -4.13 29.60 -7.68
CA VAL A 27 -4.17 28.28 -8.28
C VAL A 27 -3.30 27.36 -7.42
N ALA A 28 -3.89 26.30 -6.86
CA ALA A 28 -3.22 25.39 -5.95
C ALA A 28 -3.47 23.93 -6.30
N ASP A 29 -2.47 23.08 -6.04
CA ASP A 29 -2.60 21.63 -6.20
C ASP A 29 -3.41 21.02 -5.02
N SER A 30 -4.23 20.02 -5.30
CA SER A 30 -5.09 19.33 -4.32
C SER A 30 -5.26 17.86 -4.70
N PRO A 31 -5.51 16.94 -3.73
CA PRO A 31 -5.82 15.54 -4.03
C PRO A 31 -6.98 15.34 -5.02
N ASP A 32 -7.89 16.32 -5.09
CA ASP A 32 -9.05 16.30 -5.99
C ASP A 32 -8.74 16.83 -7.41
N GLY A 33 -7.57 17.46 -7.64
CA GLY A 33 -7.18 18.12 -8.90
C GLY A 33 -6.62 19.53 -8.67
N LEU A 34 -6.30 20.26 -9.74
CA LEU A 34 -5.84 21.66 -9.64
C LEU A 34 -7.02 22.55 -9.24
N ILE A 35 -6.92 23.31 -8.16
CA ILE A 35 -8.01 24.17 -7.68
C ILE A 35 -7.72 25.62 -8.07
N VAL A 36 -8.58 26.16 -8.93
CA VAL A 36 -8.56 27.56 -9.35
C VAL A 36 -9.56 28.32 -8.49
N SER A 37 -9.05 29.19 -7.63
CA SER A 37 -9.84 29.94 -6.66
C SER A 37 -9.93 31.40 -7.06
N GLY A 38 -11.13 31.96 -6.96
CA GLY A 38 -11.37 33.39 -7.12
C GLY A 38 -12.18 33.98 -5.96
N SER A 39 -12.43 35.27 -6.03
CA SER A 39 -13.07 36.06 -4.97
C SER A 39 -14.49 35.60 -4.59
N LYS A 40 -15.18 34.87 -5.47
CA LYS A 40 -16.57 34.41 -5.29
C LYS A 40 -16.71 32.89 -5.23
N GLY A 41 -15.67 32.12 -5.50
CA GLY A 41 -15.78 30.66 -5.57
C GLY A 41 -14.54 29.99 -6.12
N GLN A 42 -14.63 28.68 -6.31
CA GLN A 42 -13.52 27.87 -6.81
C GLN A 42 -14.03 26.92 -7.90
N VAL A 43 -13.14 26.53 -8.81
CA VAL A 43 -13.38 25.46 -9.79
C VAL A 43 -12.18 24.53 -9.79
N ARG A 44 -12.41 23.29 -10.20
CA ARG A 44 -11.35 22.31 -10.39
C ARG A 44 -10.90 22.30 -11.84
N ALA A 45 -9.62 22.03 -12.05
CA ALA A 45 -8.99 21.97 -13.35
C ALA A 45 -7.96 20.83 -13.43
N TRP A 46 -7.59 20.49 -14.65
CA TRP A 46 -6.51 19.57 -14.99
C TRP A 46 -5.67 20.19 -16.09
N ALA A 47 -4.36 20.12 -15.92
CA ALA A 47 -3.40 20.67 -16.85
C ALA A 47 -2.44 19.57 -17.32
N GLN A 48 -2.07 19.60 -18.59
CA GLN A 48 -0.95 18.86 -19.14
C GLN A 48 0.12 19.86 -19.55
N VAL A 49 1.35 19.59 -19.14
CA VAL A 49 2.49 20.46 -19.41
C VAL A 49 3.55 19.63 -20.13
N ALA A 50 4.11 20.17 -21.21
CA ALA A 50 5.26 19.62 -21.91
C ALA A 50 6.52 19.71 -21.04
N ARG A 51 7.60 19.06 -21.49
CA ARG A 51 8.85 18.97 -20.71
C ARG A 51 9.55 20.31 -20.50
N ASP A 52 9.30 21.27 -21.37
CA ASP A 52 9.82 22.64 -21.34
C ASP A 52 8.95 23.60 -20.51
N GLY A 53 7.84 23.12 -19.94
CA GLY A 53 6.92 23.93 -19.17
C GLY A 53 5.75 24.51 -19.99
N GLU A 54 5.63 24.20 -21.28
CA GLU A 54 4.51 24.66 -22.09
C GLU A 54 3.20 23.95 -21.69
N LEU A 55 2.12 24.69 -21.46
CA LEU A 55 0.80 24.13 -21.16
C LEU A 55 0.16 23.59 -22.45
N THR A 56 0.15 22.27 -22.63
CA THR A 56 -0.34 21.63 -23.86
C THR A 56 -1.81 21.22 -23.80
N ALA A 57 -2.39 21.10 -22.61
CA ALA A 57 -3.83 20.90 -22.44
C ALA A 57 -4.31 21.49 -21.12
N LEU A 58 -5.51 22.08 -21.13
CA LEU A 58 -6.18 22.57 -19.94
C LEU A 58 -7.66 22.22 -20.00
N ARG A 59 -8.15 21.57 -18.95
CA ARG A 59 -9.58 21.31 -18.75
C ARG A 59 -10.01 21.95 -17.45
N ILE A 60 -10.98 22.86 -17.52
CA ILE A 60 -11.62 23.47 -16.34
C ILE A 60 -13.02 22.89 -16.20
N GLU A 61 -13.37 22.45 -15.00
CA GLU A 61 -14.69 21.91 -14.71
C GLU A 61 -15.77 23.00 -14.82
N GLY A 62 -16.92 22.66 -15.42
CA GLY A 62 -18.02 23.60 -15.63
C GLY A 62 -18.80 23.95 -14.35
N ALA A 63 -18.63 23.17 -13.28
CA ALA A 63 -19.29 23.36 -11.99
C ALA A 63 -18.35 24.05 -10.98
N ARG A 64 -18.94 24.79 -10.04
CA ARG A 64 -18.20 25.28 -8.87
C ARG A 64 -17.73 24.09 -8.04
N TYR A 65 -16.47 24.10 -7.66
CA TYR A 65 -15.91 23.12 -6.74
C TYR A 65 -16.35 23.46 -5.32
N THR A 66 -16.97 22.48 -4.65
CA THR A 66 -17.23 22.52 -3.22
C THR A 66 -16.40 21.41 -2.60
N PRO A 67 -15.44 21.72 -1.72
CA PRO A 67 -14.61 20.69 -1.11
C PRO A 67 -15.51 19.71 -0.34
N PRO A 68 -15.28 18.39 -0.47
CA PRO A 68 -16.04 17.42 0.30
C PRO A 68 -15.93 17.78 1.79
N ARG A 69 -17.08 17.83 2.48
CA ARG A 69 -17.10 18.08 3.92
C ARG A 69 -16.20 17.05 4.60
N SER A 70 -15.18 17.53 5.32
CA SER A 70 -14.40 16.71 6.25
C SER A 70 -15.34 16.13 7.31
N ARG A 71 -15.92 14.95 7.05
CA ARG A 71 -16.48 14.13 8.12
C ARG A 71 -15.29 13.69 8.96
N ARG A 72 -15.34 13.96 10.27
CA ARG A 72 -14.42 13.33 11.23
C ARG A 72 -14.74 11.84 11.24
N HIS A 73 -14.15 11.11 10.29
CA HIS A 73 -14.09 9.67 10.39
C HIS A 73 -13.20 9.34 11.58
N LEU A 74 -13.67 8.44 12.45
CA LEU A 74 -12.77 7.76 13.37
C LEU A 74 -11.57 7.27 12.54
N PRO A 75 -10.33 7.44 13.02
CA PRO A 75 -9.14 6.95 12.32
C PRO A 75 -9.38 5.52 11.85
N ALA A 76 -9.12 5.22 10.59
CA ALA A 76 -9.35 3.88 10.03
C ALA A 76 -8.83 2.74 10.93
N PRO A 77 -7.68 2.87 11.62
CA PRO A 77 -7.24 1.85 12.57
C PRO A 77 -8.23 1.57 13.71
N LEU A 78 -8.91 2.60 14.24
CA LEU A 78 -9.88 2.45 15.32
C LEU A 78 -11.20 1.84 14.84
N THR A 79 -11.67 2.18 13.64
CA THR A 79 -12.87 1.55 13.07
C THR A 79 -12.62 0.07 12.76
N TRP A 80 -11.46 -0.25 12.18
CA TRP A 80 -11.03 -1.62 11.97
C TRP A 80 -10.87 -2.38 13.29
N ALA A 81 -10.30 -1.76 14.32
CA ALA A 81 -10.16 -2.37 15.64
C ALA A 81 -11.51 -2.75 16.26
N ALA A 82 -12.48 -1.84 16.25
CA ALA A 82 -13.82 -2.09 16.77
C ALA A 82 -14.52 -3.21 15.99
N TYR A 83 -14.47 -3.16 14.66
CA TYR A 83 -15.08 -4.19 13.81
C TYR A 83 -14.46 -5.57 14.05
N LEU A 84 -13.13 -5.67 14.04
CA LEU A 84 -12.45 -6.95 14.28
C LEU A 84 -12.75 -7.51 15.66
N THR A 85 -12.82 -6.67 16.68
CA THR A 85 -13.16 -7.09 18.05
C THR A 85 -14.58 -7.64 18.11
N LEU A 86 -15.57 -6.92 17.55
CA LEU A 86 -16.96 -7.35 17.54
C LEU A 86 -17.16 -8.64 16.76
N VAL A 87 -16.56 -8.75 15.57
CA VAL A 87 -16.67 -9.97 14.74
C VAL A 87 -15.97 -11.14 15.42
N THR A 88 -14.80 -10.92 16.02
CA THR A 88 -14.11 -11.97 16.77
C THR A 88 -14.96 -12.43 17.95
N PHE A 89 -15.50 -11.49 18.74
CA PHE A 89 -16.35 -11.81 19.88
C PHE A 89 -17.61 -12.57 19.46
N TRP A 90 -18.27 -12.15 18.39
CA TRP A 90 -19.44 -12.83 17.84
C TRP A 90 -19.12 -14.28 17.46
N ASN A 91 -18.04 -14.51 16.71
CA ASN A 91 -17.65 -15.87 16.33
C ASN A 91 -17.23 -16.73 17.53
N VAL A 92 -16.58 -16.14 18.54
CA VAL A 92 -16.29 -16.87 19.79
C VAL A 92 -17.61 -17.28 20.45
N LEU A 93 -18.56 -16.36 20.57
CA LEU A 93 -19.86 -16.66 21.17
C LEU A 93 -20.60 -17.77 20.43
N THR A 94 -20.64 -17.74 19.08
CA THR A 94 -21.33 -18.79 18.29
C THR A 94 -20.72 -20.17 18.58
N VAL A 95 -19.39 -20.27 18.55
CA VAL A 95 -18.66 -21.50 18.90
C VAL A 95 -19.04 -21.96 20.32
N TRP A 96 -19.07 -21.05 21.30
CA TRP A 96 -19.44 -21.35 22.70
C TRP A 96 -20.92 -21.67 22.91
N THR A 97 -21.79 -21.36 21.96
CA THR A 97 -23.23 -21.67 22.02
C THR A 97 -23.64 -22.81 21.08
N ALA A 98 -22.68 -23.46 20.40
CA ALA A 98 -22.95 -24.58 19.52
C ALA A 98 -23.73 -25.69 20.27
N ALA A 99 -24.87 -26.09 19.70
CA ALA A 99 -25.81 -27.03 20.30
C ALA A 99 -25.38 -28.50 20.15
N ASP A 100 -24.51 -28.79 19.18
CA ASP A 100 -24.03 -30.13 18.86
C ASP A 100 -22.61 -30.11 18.28
N ARG A 101 -21.97 -31.28 18.19
CA ARG A 101 -20.58 -31.41 17.72
C ARG A 101 -20.39 -30.97 16.25
N THR A 102 -21.41 -31.15 15.41
CA THR A 102 -21.35 -30.82 13.98
C THR A 102 -21.43 -29.31 13.77
N ALA A 103 -22.31 -28.62 14.52
CA ALA A 103 -22.39 -27.18 14.59
C ALA A 103 -21.07 -26.58 15.11
N TRP A 104 -20.51 -27.15 16.19
CA TRP A 104 -19.22 -26.69 16.73
C TRP A 104 -18.08 -26.76 15.69
N LEU A 105 -17.98 -27.89 14.98
CA LEU A 105 -16.97 -28.06 13.92
C LEU A 105 -17.16 -27.04 12.79
N ALA A 106 -18.40 -26.77 12.40
CA ALA A 106 -18.71 -25.79 11.39
C ALA A 106 -18.35 -24.36 11.84
N ASP A 107 -18.71 -23.97 13.07
CA ASP A 107 -18.42 -22.65 13.61
C ASP A 107 -16.91 -22.42 13.77
N ILE A 108 -16.17 -23.44 14.24
CA ILE A 108 -14.70 -23.38 14.31
C ILE A 108 -14.09 -23.24 12.91
N ALA A 109 -14.58 -23.98 11.91
CA ALA A 109 -14.08 -23.87 10.54
C ALA A 109 -14.37 -22.49 9.93
N ALA A 110 -15.56 -21.94 10.16
CA ALA A 110 -15.94 -20.60 9.71
C ALA A 110 -15.07 -19.52 10.38
N LEU A 111 -14.85 -19.64 11.69
CA LEU A 111 -13.95 -18.75 12.43
C LEU A 111 -12.51 -18.86 11.92
N ALA A 112 -12.00 -20.07 11.70
CA ALA A 112 -10.67 -20.28 11.13
C ALA A 112 -10.56 -19.62 9.74
N ALA A 113 -11.59 -19.72 8.91
CA ALA A 113 -11.61 -19.07 7.60
C ALA A 113 -11.52 -17.55 7.72
N PHE A 114 -12.25 -16.95 8.67
CA PHE A 114 -12.15 -15.53 9.00
C PHE A 114 -10.71 -15.14 9.40
N TYR A 115 -10.07 -15.88 10.30
CA TYR A 115 -8.67 -15.63 10.68
C TYR A 115 -7.72 -15.75 9.48
N VAL A 116 -7.88 -16.77 8.64
CA VAL A 116 -7.05 -16.95 7.44
C VAL A 116 -7.19 -15.75 6.50
N ILE A 117 -8.40 -15.21 6.32
CA ILE A 117 -8.60 -14.01 5.48
C ILE A 117 -8.00 -12.78 6.14
N ILE A 118 -8.34 -12.50 7.41
CA ILE A 118 -7.88 -11.27 8.09
C ILE A 118 -6.35 -11.24 8.24
N GLU A 119 -5.75 -12.31 8.75
CA GLU A 119 -4.29 -12.39 8.94
C GLU A 119 -3.55 -12.62 7.62
N GLY A 120 -4.16 -13.39 6.70
CA GLY A 120 -3.59 -13.72 5.40
C GLY A 120 -3.55 -12.55 4.44
N TYR A 121 -4.63 -11.76 4.40
CA TYR A 121 -4.86 -10.65 3.47
C TYR A 121 -4.50 -9.28 4.06
N GLY A 122 -4.83 -9.05 5.33
CA GLY A 122 -4.78 -7.73 5.96
C GLY A 122 -3.39 -7.24 6.32
N ALA A 123 -2.41 -8.14 6.44
CA ALA A 123 -1.04 -7.83 6.84
C ALA A 123 -0.93 -7.07 8.20
N PRO A 124 -0.82 -7.78 9.34
CA PRO A 124 -0.95 -7.25 10.71
C PRO A 124 0.02 -6.14 11.16
N ALA A 125 0.98 -5.73 10.33
CA ALA A 125 1.96 -4.70 10.67
C ALA A 125 1.36 -3.31 10.95
N GLN A 126 0.13 -3.04 10.50
CA GLN A 126 -0.57 -1.79 10.81
C GLN A 126 -1.22 -1.75 12.21
N GLN A 127 -1.28 -2.87 12.94
CA GLN A 127 -2.01 -2.94 14.20
C GLN A 127 -1.10 -2.88 15.44
N PRO A 128 -1.50 -2.19 16.51
CA PRO A 128 -0.89 -2.34 17.83
C PRO A 128 -0.85 -3.80 18.27
N ARG A 129 0.28 -4.25 18.85
CA ARG A 129 0.41 -5.60 19.44
C ARG A 129 -0.73 -5.94 20.39
N LEU A 130 -1.25 -4.95 21.13
CA LEU A 130 -2.37 -5.16 22.06
C LEU A 130 -3.66 -5.59 21.34
N LEU A 131 -4.01 -4.92 20.23
CA LEU A 131 -5.18 -5.26 19.42
C LEU A 131 -5.02 -6.63 18.77
N ARG A 132 -3.80 -6.96 18.32
CA ARG A 132 -3.50 -8.29 17.82
C ARG A 132 -3.71 -9.36 18.89
N ARG A 133 -3.29 -9.10 20.13
CA ARG A 133 -3.50 -10.02 21.26
C ARG A 133 -4.96 -10.26 21.57
N THR A 134 -5.86 -9.29 21.37
CA THR A 134 -7.30 -9.52 21.59
C THR A 134 -7.89 -10.46 20.54
N VAL A 135 -7.44 -10.33 19.28
CA VAL A 135 -7.81 -11.25 18.20
C VAL A 135 -7.23 -12.64 18.47
N GLU A 136 -5.94 -12.77 18.79
CA GLU A 136 -5.32 -14.05 19.18
C GLU A 136 -5.98 -14.70 20.40
N ALA A 137 -6.33 -13.91 21.43
CA ALA A 137 -7.06 -14.39 22.60
C ALA A 137 -8.46 -14.91 22.26
N GLY A 138 -9.13 -14.31 21.29
CA GLY A 138 -10.40 -14.81 20.75
C GLY A 138 -10.25 -16.21 20.13
N ALA A 139 -9.22 -16.44 19.32
CA ALA A 139 -8.95 -17.77 18.77
C ALA A 139 -8.70 -18.81 19.87
N VAL A 140 -7.89 -18.47 20.88
CA VAL A 140 -7.63 -19.34 22.04
C VAL A 140 -8.93 -19.63 22.81
N ALA A 141 -9.76 -18.60 23.04
CA ALA A 141 -11.05 -18.77 23.72
C ALA A 141 -12.00 -19.67 22.93
N ALA A 142 -12.06 -19.54 21.60
CA ALA A 142 -12.86 -20.43 20.75
C ALA A 142 -12.37 -21.88 20.83
N ILE A 143 -11.06 -22.11 20.75
CA ILE A 143 -10.47 -23.46 20.86
C ILE A 143 -10.75 -24.05 22.24
N ALA A 144 -10.66 -23.27 23.31
CA ALA A 144 -10.93 -23.74 24.68
C ALA A 144 -12.34 -24.29 24.86
N SER A 145 -13.32 -23.84 24.06
CA SER A 145 -14.68 -24.37 24.07
C SER A 145 -14.77 -25.86 23.68
N ALA A 146 -13.71 -26.43 23.09
CA ALA A 146 -13.59 -27.85 22.75
C ALA A 146 -13.76 -28.77 23.97
N TRP A 147 -13.52 -28.26 25.20
CA TRP A 147 -13.80 -29.00 26.44
C TRP A 147 -15.24 -29.52 26.51
N ARG A 148 -16.21 -28.82 25.89
CA ARG A 148 -17.63 -29.21 25.90
C ARG A 148 -17.96 -30.36 24.95
N LEU A 149 -17.06 -30.72 24.02
CA LEU A 149 -17.32 -31.72 22.99
C LEU A 149 -17.78 -33.09 23.53
N PRO A 150 -17.26 -33.63 24.65
CA PRO A 150 -17.73 -34.90 25.20
C PRO A 150 -19.24 -34.87 25.53
N ASP A 151 -19.73 -33.75 26.08
CA ASP A 151 -21.11 -33.60 26.54
C ASP A 151 -22.08 -33.16 25.42
N LEU A 152 -21.57 -32.66 24.29
CA LEU A 152 -22.40 -32.27 23.17
C LEU A 152 -22.94 -33.49 22.40
N PRO A 153 -24.23 -33.49 22.00
CA PRO A 153 -24.78 -34.54 21.16
C PRO A 153 -24.15 -34.53 19.76
N ALA A 154 -24.28 -35.65 19.06
CA ALA A 154 -23.93 -35.72 17.65
C ALA A 154 -24.95 -34.94 16.80
N GLY A 155 -24.49 -34.02 15.97
CA GLY A 155 -25.35 -33.23 15.09
C GLY A 155 -25.50 -33.80 13.68
N ARG A 156 -26.55 -33.38 12.97
CA ARG A 156 -26.84 -33.80 11.59
C ARG A 156 -26.72 -32.66 10.56
N GLY A 157 -26.24 -31.48 10.97
CA GLY A 157 -26.14 -30.27 10.13
C GLY A 157 -25.02 -30.32 9.08
N THR A 158 -25.13 -31.24 8.12
CA THR A 158 -24.10 -31.48 7.09
C THR A 158 -23.89 -30.28 6.15
N LEU A 159 -24.95 -29.54 5.81
CA LEU A 159 -24.86 -28.39 4.92
C LEU A 159 -24.02 -27.25 5.53
N HIS A 160 -24.27 -26.93 6.80
CA HIS A 160 -23.52 -25.88 7.51
C HIS A 160 -22.03 -26.23 7.62
N LEU A 161 -21.73 -27.48 8.02
CA LEU A 161 -20.36 -27.98 8.09
C LEU A 161 -19.66 -27.94 6.72
N THR A 162 -20.34 -28.38 5.67
CA THR A 162 -19.80 -28.39 4.31
C THR A 162 -19.51 -26.97 3.81
N GLY A 163 -20.44 -26.03 4.06
CA GLY A 163 -20.26 -24.62 3.73
C GLY A 163 -19.05 -24.00 4.45
N ALA A 164 -18.92 -24.27 5.75
CA ALA A 164 -17.80 -23.75 6.55
C ALA A 164 -16.44 -24.34 6.14
N ILE A 165 -16.36 -25.65 5.87
CA ILE A 165 -15.12 -26.29 5.38
C ILE A 165 -14.77 -25.74 3.99
N THR A 166 -15.76 -25.58 3.11
CA THR A 166 -15.54 -25.01 1.77
C THR A 166 -15.02 -23.58 1.85
N LEU A 167 -15.59 -22.77 2.75
CA LEU A 167 -15.13 -21.40 3.02
C LEU A 167 -13.68 -21.39 3.52
N LEU A 168 -13.34 -22.25 4.48
CA LEU A 168 -11.97 -22.37 5.00
C LEU A 168 -10.98 -22.81 3.92
N ALA A 169 -11.32 -23.84 3.15
CA ALA A 169 -10.49 -24.34 2.05
C ALA A 169 -10.28 -23.25 0.99
N GLY A 170 -11.34 -22.54 0.60
CA GLY A 170 -11.26 -21.42 -0.33
C GLY A 170 -10.38 -20.28 0.19
N ALA A 171 -10.56 -19.87 1.45
CA ALA A 171 -9.73 -18.86 2.09
C ALA A 171 -8.24 -19.26 2.12
N ALA A 172 -7.95 -20.49 2.55
CA ALA A 172 -6.59 -21.02 2.60
C ALA A 172 -5.96 -21.10 1.20
N TRP A 173 -6.72 -21.57 0.21
CA TRP A 173 -6.26 -21.65 -1.17
C TRP A 173 -5.95 -20.27 -1.75
N ILE A 174 -6.87 -19.29 -1.60
CA ILE A 174 -6.67 -17.92 -2.10
C ILE A 174 -5.39 -17.30 -1.51
N VAL A 175 -5.23 -17.35 -0.20
CA VAL A 175 -4.05 -16.78 0.49
C VAL A 175 -2.78 -17.50 0.08
N THR A 176 -2.79 -18.83 0.05
CA THR A 176 -1.62 -19.64 -0.30
C THR A 176 -1.22 -19.44 -1.77
N ALA A 177 -2.18 -19.50 -2.69
CA ALA A 177 -1.95 -19.25 -4.11
C ALA A 177 -1.38 -17.84 -4.34
N ALA A 178 -1.87 -16.83 -3.62
CA ALA A 178 -1.34 -15.47 -3.72
C ALA A 178 0.08 -15.34 -3.13
N ARG A 179 0.40 -16.03 -2.03
CA ARG A 179 1.75 -16.02 -1.42
C ARG A 179 2.79 -16.79 -2.23
N LEU A 180 2.36 -17.86 -2.91
CA LEU A 180 3.22 -18.70 -3.75
C LEU A 180 3.31 -18.22 -5.20
N HIS A 181 2.50 -17.22 -5.57
CA HIS A 181 2.46 -16.68 -6.93
C HIS A 181 3.85 -16.27 -7.42
N ARG A 182 4.15 -16.63 -8.66
CA ARG A 182 5.28 -16.10 -9.43
C ARG A 182 4.75 -15.38 -10.64
N TRP A 183 5.30 -14.21 -10.91
CA TRP A 183 5.07 -13.51 -12.15
C TRP A 183 5.90 -14.24 -13.20
N LYS A 184 5.27 -14.77 -14.26
CA LYS A 184 5.87 -15.66 -15.28
C LYS A 184 7.11 -15.10 -16.04
N ALA A 185 7.60 -13.94 -15.64
CA ALA A 185 8.87 -13.38 -16.08
C ALA A 185 10.05 -14.04 -15.32
N PRO A 186 11.27 -14.03 -15.87
CA PRO A 186 12.45 -14.50 -15.15
C PRO A 186 12.63 -13.73 -13.83
N LEU A 187 13.25 -14.36 -12.84
CA LEU A 187 13.67 -13.68 -11.61
C LEU A 187 14.62 -12.53 -11.96
N SER A 188 14.65 -11.51 -11.10
CA SER A 188 15.75 -10.55 -11.11
C SER A 188 17.08 -11.29 -10.93
N GLN A 189 18.18 -10.65 -11.31
CA GLN A 189 19.48 -11.07 -10.81
C GLN A 189 19.47 -11.06 -9.27
N PRO A 190 20.29 -11.89 -8.61
CA PRO A 190 20.40 -11.86 -7.15
C PRO A 190 20.82 -10.47 -6.64
N LEU A 191 20.03 -9.90 -5.74
CA LEU A 191 20.24 -8.58 -5.15
C LEU A 191 20.69 -8.66 -3.68
N LEU A 192 21.39 -7.63 -3.20
CA LEU A 192 21.48 -7.35 -1.77
C LEU A 192 20.17 -6.71 -1.29
N PHE A 193 19.76 -7.05 -0.08
CA PHE A 193 18.60 -6.39 0.52
C PHE A 193 18.97 -4.94 0.86
N PRO A 194 18.17 -3.94 0.43
CA PRO A 194 18.59 -2.53 0.47
C PRO A 194 18.46 -1.87 1.85
N LEU A 195 18.09 -2.62 2.89
CA LEU A 195 17.67 -2.08 4.18
C LEU A 195 18.21 -2.92 5.33
N ASP A 196 18.66 -2.27 6.41
CA ASP A 196 19.16 -2.98 7.59
C ASP A 196 18.03 -3.26 8.59
N GLY A 197 18.09 -4.37 9.33
CA GLY A 197 17.19 -4.67 10.46
C GLY A 197 15.93 -5.45 10.08
N THR A 198 14.84 -5.22 10.83
CA THR A 198 13.58 -5.97 10.63
C THR A 198 12.56 -5.19 9.82
N TRP A 199 12.21 -5.74 8.67
CA TRP A 199 11.26 -5.18 7.74
C TRP A 199 10.09 -6.10 7.50
N TYR A 200 8.99 -5.54 7.02
CA TYR A 200 7.77 -6.26 6.77
C TYR A 200 7.23 -5.89 5.39
N VAL A 201 6.86 -6.91 4.63
CA VAL A 201 6.30 -6.77 3.29
C VAL A 201 4.81 -6.46 3.41
N VAL A 202 4.41 -5.25 3.03
CA VAL A 202 3.00 -4.83 3.02
C VAL A 202 2.36 -4.96 1.65
N GLN A 203 3.16 -4.91 0.60
CA GLN A 203 2.75 -5.23 -0.76
C GLN A 203 3.76 -6.20 -1.35
N GLY A 204 3.28 -7.30 -1.89
CA GLY A 204 4.10 -8.38 -2.42
C GLY A 204 3.28 -9.65 -2.63
N GLY A 205 3.77 -10.55 -3.48
CA GLY A 205 3.04 -11.75 -3.92
C GLY A 205 2.10 -11.46 -5.10
N GLY A 206 1.07 -12.29 -5.23
CA GLY A 206 0.14 -12.28 -6.37
C GLY A 206 -0.93 -11.20 -6.32
N ARG A 207 -1.75 -11.14 -7.37
CA ARG A 207 -2.78 -10.12 -7.65
C ARG A 207 -3.71 -9.76 -6.49
N VAL A 208 -3.99 -10.74 -5.63
CA VAL A 208 -4.91 -10.59 -4.50
C VAL A 208 -4.26 -9.81 -3.35
N LEU A 209 -2.94 -9.95 -3.15
CA LEU A 209 -2.19 -9.37 -2.02
C LEU A 209 -1.34 -8.16 -2.41
N ASN A 210 -1.05 -7.99 -3.70
CA ASN A 210 -0.18 -6.93 -4.20
C ASN A 210 -0.95 -6.00 -5.12
N HIS A 211 -1.15 -4.74 -4.73
CA HIS A 211 -1.87 -3.78 -5.57
C HIS A 211 -1.11 -3.39 -6.85
N HIS A 212 0.23 -3.48 -6.84
CA HIS A 212 1.11 -3.21 -7.98
C HIS A 212 0.90 -4.17 -9.15
N ALA A 213 0.31 -5.34 -8.87
CA ALA A 213 -0.03 -6.39 -9.83
C ALA A 213 -0.80 -5.92 -11.09
N ARG A 214 -1.51 -4.79 -10.98
CA ARG A 214 -2.31 -4.21 -12.06
C ARG A 214 -1.46 -3.47 -13.09
N ILE A 215 -0.27 -3.01 -12.70
CA ILE A 215 0.67 -2.26 -13.54
C ILE A 215 1.74 -3.24 -14.03
N PRO A 216 1.84 -3.55 -15.33
CA PRO A 216 2.75 -4.56 -15.86
C PRO A 216 4.20 -4.42 -15.39
N GLU A 217 4.71 -3.19 -15.37
CA GLU A 217 6.09 -2.83 -15.03
C GLU A 217 6.40 -3.01 -13.53
N GLN A 218 5.36 -2.95 -12.69
CA GLN A 218 5.48 -3.06 -11.23
C GLN A 218 5.03 -4.43 -10.70
N ARG A 219 4.79 -5.39 -11.58
CA ARG A 219 4.57 -6.78 -11.16
C ARG A 219 5.81 -7.27 -10.41
N GLY A 220 5.62 -7.84 -9.22
CA GLY A 220 6.72 -8.22 -8.35
C GLY A 220 7.27 -7.10 -7.46
N ALA A 221 6.74 -5.87 -7.58
CA ALA A 221 7.09 -4.77 -6.69
C ALA A 221 6.76 -5.08 -5.23
N LEU A 222 7.60 -4.57 -4.34
CA LEU A 222 7.47 -4.67 -2.90
C LEU A 222 7.37 -3.29 -2.28
N ASP A 223 6.43 -3.16 -1.37
CA ASP A 223 6.43 -2.05 -0.41
C ASP A 223 6.85 -2.59 0.95
N LEU A 224 7.92 -2.01 1.48
CA LEU A 224 8.61 -2.46 2.67
C LEU A 224 8.54 -1.39 3.76
N VAL A 225 8.21 -1.84 4.96
CA VAL A 225 8.16 -1.00 6.15
C VAL A 225 8.92 -1.56 7.32
N ALA A 226 9.49 -0.69 8.12
CA ALA A 226 10.10 -1.07 9.37
C ALA A 226 9.03 -1.25 10.45
N LEU A 227 9.37 -2.08 11.43
CA LEU A 227 8.56 -2.27 12.62
C LEU A 227 9.33 -1.77 13.83
N GLY A 228 8.66 -0.98 14.67
CA GLY A 228 9.21 -0.56 15.95
C GLY A 228 9.32 -1.72 16.96
N PRO A 229 9.86 -1.46 18.16
CA PRO A 229 10.06 -2.47 19.20
C PRO A 229 8.79 -3.23 19.59
N HIS A 230 7.64 -2.55 19.49
CA HIS A 230 6.31 -3.11 19.77
C HIS A 230 5.63 -3.72 18.53
N GLY A 231 6.36 -3.96 17.44
CA GLY A 231 5.82 -4.59 16.23
C GLY A 231 4.86 -3.71 15.42
N THR A 232 4.73 -2.43 15.77
CA THR A 232 3.91 -1.45 15.05
C THR A 232 4.75 -0.69 14.03
N ARG A 233 4.14 -0.30 12.91
CA ARG A 233 4.79 0.56 11.90
C ARG A 233 4.90 2.02 12.35
N THR A 234 3.98 2.46 13.21
CA THR A 234 3.90 3.85 13.67
C THR A 234 3.63 3.91 15.18
N ARG A 235 4.05 5.01 15.82
CA ARG A 235 3.62 5.41 17.16
C ARG A 235 2.39 6.32 17.05
N PRO A 236 1.62 6.57 18.13
CA PRO A 236 0.51 7.52 18.09
C PRO A 236 0.96 8.87 17.52
N GLY A 237 0.25 9.36 16.50
CA GLY A 237 0.59 10.58 15.77
C GLY A 237 0.39 10.42 14.27
N ARG A 238 0.52 11.52 13.54
CA ARG A 238 0.48 11.55 12.07
C ARG A 238 1.75 12.16 11.46
N ASP A 239 2.75 12.45 12.28
CA ASP A 239 4.01 13.02 11.81
C ASP A 239 4.88 11.92 11.19
N LEU A 240 5.70 12.30 10.21
CA LEU A 240 6.58 11.38 9.49
C LEU A 240 7.50 10.60 10.45
N THR A 241 8.03 11.29 11.46
CA THR A 241 8.94 10.73 12.47
C THR A 241 8.27 9.74 13.42
N ALA A 242 6.94 9.65 13.44
CA ALA A 242 6.22 8.62 14.18
C ALA A 242 6.35 7.24 13.52
N TYR A 243 6.59 7.19 12.20
CA TYR A 243 6.74 5.96 11.44
C TYR A 243 8.14 5.39 11.58
N ALA A 244 8.24 4.12 11.97
CA ALA A 244 9.51 3.43 12.18
C ALA A 244 10.38 3.35 10.91
N ALA A 245 9.76 3.47 9.73
CA ALA A 245 10.44 3.40 8.45
C ALA A 245 11.09 4.74 8.05
N TYR A 246 10.53 5.88 8.46
CA TYR A 246 10.99 7.19 8.00
C TYR A 246 12.43 7.48 8.45
N GLY A 247 13.25 7.99 7.53
CA GLY A 247 14.67 8.28 7.78
C GLY A 247 15.57 7.05 7.85
N ARG A 248 15.07 5.84 7.60
CA ARG A 248 15.91 4.63 7.58
C ARG A 248 16.81 4.64 6.33
N PRO A 249 18.12 4.31 6.44
CA PRO A 249 19.01 4.25 5.29
C PRO A 249 18.55 3.26 4.23
N VAL A 250 18.67 3.65 2.96
CA VAL A 250 18.42 2.84 1.78
C VAL A 250 19.73 2.68 1.02
N ARG A 251 20.15 1.42 0.82
CA ARG A 251 21.39 1.05 0.15
C ARG A 251 21.11 0.48 -1.24
N SER A 252 22.08 0.59 -2.14
CA SER A 252 21.96 0.03 -3.47
C SER A 252 21.88 -1.49 -3.38
N PRO A 253 20.85 -2.12 -3.96
CA PRO A 253 20.71 -3.57 -3.96
C PRO A 253 21.70 -4.25 -4.93
N CYS A 254 22.33 -3.51 -5.83
CA CYS A 254 23.21 -4.05 -6.87
C CYS A 254 24.29 -3.04 -7.28
N ASP A 255 25.29 -3.55 -8.01
CA ASP A 255 26.16 -2.71 -8.83
C ASP A 255 25.37 -2.22 -10.05
N GLY A 256 25.67 -1.01 -10.54
CA GLY A 256 25.06 -0.51 -11.77
C GLY A 256 25.24 0.99 -12.00
N ARG A 257 24.63 1.50 -13.06
CA ARG A 257 24.61 2.91 -13.42
C ARG A 257 23.29 3.54 -13.02
N VAL A 258 23.32 4.68 -12.34
CA VAL A 258 22.12 5.46 -12.04
C VAL A 258 21.59 6.08 -13.35
N ILE A 259 20.40 5.69 -13.76
CA ILE A 259 19.76 6.21 -14.98
C ILE A 259 18.72 7.30 -14.70
N SER A 260 18.22 7.38 -13.47
CA SER A 260 17.34 8.44 -12.98
C SER A 260 17.52 8.62 -11.47
N ALA A 261 17.55 9.87 -11.02
CA ALA A 261 17.55 10.21 -9.61
C ALA A 261 16.75 11.52 -9.40
N SER A 262 15.99 11.59 -8.32
CA SER A 262 15.24 12.79 -7.92
C SER A 262 15.34 12.98 -6.41
N ASN A 263 15.55 14.23 -5.97
CA ASN A 263 15.82 14.56 -4.56
C ASN A 263 15.04 15.79 -4.03
N THR A 264 14.22 16.42 -4.87
CA THR A 264 13.63 17.74 -4.59
C THR A 264 12.14 17.69 -4.26
N VAL A 265 11.47 16.57 -4.50
CA VAL A 265 10.05 16.39 -4.17
C VAL A 265 9.90 16.44 -2.66
N GLN A 266 8.93 17.20 -2.16
CA GLN A 266 8.66 17.32 -0.73
C GLN A 266 7.81 16.15 -0.22
N ASP A 267 8.04 15.75 1.03
CA ASP A 267 7.19 14.77 1.70
C ASP A 267 5.75 15.30 1.81
N GLN A 268 4.78 14.39 1.75
CA GLN A 268 3.40 14.70 2.11
C GLN A 268 3.06 14.21 3.51
N LYS A 269 1.98 14.72 4.08
CA LYS A 269 1.48 14.23 5.37
C LYS A 269 0.95 12.80 5.19
N PRO A 270 1.29 11.86 6.09
CA PRO A 270 0.72 10.53 6.09
C PRO A 270 -0.82 10.54 6.05
N GLY A 271 -1.38 9.72 5.15
CA GLY A 271 -2.81 9.66 4.84
C GLY A 271 -3.30 10.63 3.75
N GLU A 272 -2.48 11.60 3.32
CA GLU A 272 -2.73 12.36 2.09
C GLU A 272 -2.09 11.62 0.90
N ILE A 273 -2.73 11.70 -0.28
CA ILE A 273 -2.23 11.04 -1.49
C ILE A 273 -1.94 12.10 -2.55
N ARG A 274 -0.68 12.13 -3.01
CA ARG A 274 -0.24 12.87 -4.20
C ARG A 274 0.02 11.88 -5.34
N TYR A 275 -0.74 11.94 -6.43
CA TYR A 275 -0.59 10.98 -7.52
C TYR A 275 0.63 11.22 -8.41
N GLN A 276 1.14 12.45 -8.49
CA GLN A 276 2.23 12.85 -9.38
C GLN A 276 3.29 13.70 -8.64
N PRO A 277 4.59 13.46 -8.87
CA PRO A 277 5.17 12.33 -9.60
C PRO A 277 5.03 11.02 -8.80
N PRO A 278 4.70 9.86 -9.41
CA PRO A 278 4.33 8.64 -8.70
C PRO A 278 5.45 8.11 -7.82
N TYR A 279 6.70 8.14 -8.29
CA TYR A 279 7.85 7.64 -7.55
C TYR A 279 8.43 8.65 -6.54
N GLY A 280 7.98 9.91 -6.56
CA GLY A 280 8.57 10.96 -5.73
C GLY A 280 10.09 11.10 -5.94
N ASN A 281 10.83 11.28 -4.84
CA ASN A 281 12.28 11.13 -4.86
C ASN A 281 12.64 9.64 -4.99
N HIS A 282 13.59 9.35 -5.85
CA HIS A 282 13.87 7.99 -6.28
C HIS A 282 15.31 7.85 -6.77
N VAL A 283 15.75 6.59 -6.88
CA VAL A 283 16.98 6.20 -7.57
C VAL A 283 16.67 4.96 -8.41
N PHE A 284 16.91 5.06 -9.73
CA PHE A 284 16.79 3.95 -10.67
C PHE A 284 18.17 3.53 -11.14
N VAL A 285 18.50 2.26 -10.95
CA VAL A 285 19.81 1.68 -11.25
C VAL A 285 19.66 0.69 -12.39
N ASP A 286 20.36 0.94 -13.49
CA ASP A 286 20.52 -0.01 -14.59
C ASP A 286 21.69 -0.94 -14.31
N THR A 287 21.40 -2.23 -14.30
CA THR A 287 22.34 -3.32 -14.03
C THR A 287 22.99 -3.84 -15.32
N GLY A 288 22.56 -3.35 -16.48
CA GLY A 288 22.85 -3.91 -17.80
C GLY A 288 21.91 -5.07 -18.20
N ARG A 289 21.08 -5.56 -17.29
CA ARG A 289 20.09 -6.63 -17.53
C ARG A 289 18.66 -6.20 -17.22
N GLU A 290 18.49 -5.36 -16.23
CA GLU A 290 17.21 -4.89 -15.72
C GLU A 290 17.40 -3.57 -14.97
N ILE A 291 16.31 -2.84 -14.79
CA ILE A 291 16.28 -1.59 -14.05
C ILE A 291 15.71 -1.87 -12.66
N ILE A 292 16.50 -1.58 -11.63
CA ILE A 292 16.04 -1.62 -10.24
C ILE A 292 15.56 -0.23 -9.84
N LYS A 293 14.30 -0.12 -9.42
CA LYS A 293 13.69 1.15 -9.03
C LYS A 293 13.45 1.20 -7.54
N LEU A 294 14.03 2.21 -6.87
CA LEU A 294 13.80 2.53 -5.47
C LEU A 294 13.12 3.89 -5.37
N ALA A 295 12.01 3.99 -4.65
CA ALA A 295 11.17 5.18 -4.66
C ALA A 295 10.69 5.61 -3.26
N HIS A 296 10.02 6.76 -3.22
CA HIS A 296 9.50 7.41 -2.02
C HIS A 296 10.60 7.83 -1.03
N LEU A 297 11.77 8.24 -1.53
CA LEU A 297 12.92 8.64 -0.71
C LEU A 297 12.71 9.99 -0.02
N ARG A 298 13.39 10.22 1.10
CA ARG A 298 13.27 11.45 1.88
C ARG A 298 13.87 12.64 1.12
N PRO A 299 13.21 13.83 1.11
CA PRO A 299 13.74 15.03 0.46
C PRO A 299 15.13 15.39 0.97
N GLY A 300 16.03 15.73 0.05
CA GLY A 300 17.42 16.08 0.35
C GLY A 300 18.31 14.91 0.79
N SER A 301 17.80 13.68 0.89
CA SER A 301 18.59 12.52 1.34
C SER A 301 19.31 11.78 0.21
N VAL A 302 18.88 11.93 -1.04
CA VAL A 302 19.46 11.17 -2.16
C VAL A 302 20.90 11.61 -2.41
N THR A 303 21.83 10.65 -2.36
CA THR A 303 23.29 10.88 -2.37
C THR A 303 23.93 10.73 -3.75
N VAL A 304 23.14 10.40 -4.77
CA VAL A 304 23.59 10.11 -6.13
C VAL A 304 22.81 10.92 -7.16
N THR A 305 23.39 11.07 -8.34
CA THR A 305 22.80 11.74 -9.49
C THR A 305 22.80 10.83 -10.72
N LYS A 306 22.02 11.21 -11.74
CA LYS A 306 22.00 10.47 -12.99
C LYS A 306 23.40 10.43 -13.60
N GLY A 307 23.87 9.23 -13.93
CA GLY A 307 25.17 9.00 -14.54
C GLY A 307 26.18 8.37 -13.58
N ASP A 308 25.94 8.40 -12.27
CA ASP A 308 26.84 7.81 -11.27
C ASP A 308 26.88 6.28 -11.41
N ILE A 309 28.04 5.71 -11.08
CA ILE A 309 28.20 4.26 -10.90
C ILE A 309 28.08 3.96 -9.41
N VAL A 310 27.18 3.06 -9.06
CA VAL A 310 26.95 2.64 -7.68
C VAL A 310 27.38 1.20 -7.46
N ARG A 311 27.80 0.90 -6.24
CA ARG A 311 28.12 -0.47 -5.79
C ARG A 311 27.03 -1.00 -4.86
N ALA A 312 26.80 -2.30 -4.89
CA ALA A 312 25.90 -2.96 -3.96
C ALA A 312 26.30 -2.63 -2.51
N GLY A 313 25.33 -2.22 -1.69
CA GLY A 313 25.54 -1.76 -0.31
C GLY A 313 25.85 -0.26 -0.15
N GLN A 314 26.15 0.47 -1.24
CA GLN A 314 26.36 1.92 -1.22
C GLN A 314 25.10 2.65 -0.75
N LEU A 315 25.24 3.64 0.13
CA LEU A 315 24.11 4.48 0.55
C LEU A 315 23.56 5.26 -0.65
N LEU A 316 22.24 5.17 -0.89
CA LEU A 316 21.53 5.90 -1.94
C LEU A 316 20.68 7.06 -1.38
N GLY A 317 20.22 6.93 -0.14
CA GLY A 317 19.41 7.93 0.55
C GLY A 317 18.68 7.33 1.75
N GLU A 318 17.56 7.92 2.12
CA GLU A 318 16.75 7.49 3.25
C GLU A 318 15.29 7.28 2.84
N VAL A 319 14.57 6.40 3.54
CA VAL A 319 13.14 6.19 3.35
C VAL A 319 12.37 7.47 3.71
N GLY A 320 11.51 7.93 2.80
CA GLY A 320 10.67 9.11 2.96
C GLY A 320 9.18 8.80 2.77
N ASN A 321 8.45 9.82 2.35
CA ASN A 321 7.01 9.77 2.05
C ASN A 321 6.64 10.70 0.87
N THR A 322 7.48 10.74 -0.17
CA THR A 322 7.26 11.55 -1.37
C THR A 322 6.53 10.77 -2.46
N GLY A 323 5.68 11.44 -3.25
CA GLY A 323 5.02 10.85 -4.41
C GLY A 323 3.75 10.08 -4.05
N ASN A 324 3.42 9.06 -4.84
CA ASN A 324 2.17 8.29 -4.67
C ASN A 324 2.29 7.25 -3.56
N THR A 325 2.25 7.75 -2.32
CA THR A 325 2.36 6.97 -1.09
C THR A 325 1.24 7.34 -0.11
N THR A 326 0.92 6.44 0.82
CA THR A 326 -0.02 6.71 1.93
C THR A 326 0.68 6.84 3.28
N GLU A 327 1.91 6.31 3.40
CA GLU A 327 2.71 6.30 4.62
C GLU A 327 4.19 6.04 4.30
N PRO A 328 5.15 6.44 5.17
CA PRO A 328 6.56 6.15 4.95
C PRO A 328 6.87 4.66 4.73
N HIS A 329 7.46 4.35 3.57
CA HIS A 329 7.87 3.00 3.17
C HIS A 329 8.91 3.06 2.04
N LEU A 330 9.68 1.98 1.85
CA LEU A 330 10.47 1.80 0.63
C LEU A 330 9.64 1.03 -0.39
N HIS A 331 9.43 1.62 -1.56
CA HIS A 331 9.00 0.88 -2.74
C HIS A 331 10.23 0.40 -3.51
N ILE A 332 10.27 -0.88 -3.86
CA ILE A 332 11.31 -1.47 -4.72
C ILE A 332 10.71 -2.43 -5.75
N HIS A 333 11.15 -2.32 -6.99
CA HIS A 333 10.88 -3.34 -8.02
C HIS A 333 12.03 -3.45 -9.02
N ALA A 334 12.03 -4.55 -9.77
CA ALA A 334 12.88 -4.76 -10.92
C ALA A 334 12.01 -4.82 -12.17
N GLU A 335 12.47 -4.21 -13.27
CA GLU A 335 11.78 -4.19 -14.54
C GLU A 335 12.74 -4.51 -15.69
N ARG A 336 12.28 -5.32 -16.64
CA ARG A 336 12.95 -5.57 -17.92
C ARG A 336 11.92 -5.49 -19.04
N ASP A 337 12.19 -4.66 -20.05
CA ASP A 337 11.37 -4.51 -21.25
C ASP A 337 9.87 -4.22 -20.96
N GLY A 338 9.59 -3.35 -19.97
CA GLY A 338 8.21 -3.03 -19.57
C GLY A 338 7.52 -4.11 -18.72
N ALA A 339 8.23 -5.18 -18.36
CA ALA A 339 7.72 -6.25 -17.50
C ALA A 339 8.39 -6.23 -16.13
N GLY A 340 7.58 -6.14 -15.09
CA GLY A 340 8.03 -6.28 -13.70
C GLY A 340 8.44 -7.72 -13.39
N LEU A 341 9.51 -7.86 -12.62
CA LEU A 341 10.17 -9.12 -12.29
C LEU A 341 9.98 -9.48 -10.80
N ASP A 342 9.92 -10.78 -10.51
CA ASP A 342 10.02 -11.26 -9.13
C ASP A 342 11.43 -10.98 -8.58
N LEU A 343 11.50 -10.27 -7.46
CA LEU A 343 12.77 -9.95 -6.80
C LEU A 343 13.38 -11.16 -6.10
N GLU A 344 14.69 -11.35 -6.28
CA GLU A 344 15.50 -12.32 -5.55
C GLU A 344 16.61 -11.61 -4.74
N PHE A 345 16.73 -11.96 -3.45
CA PHE A 345 17.76 -11.41 -2.58
C PHE A 345 18.67 -12.52 -2.04
N THR A 346 19.99 -12.39 -2.20
CA THR A 346 20.98 -13.47 -1.96
C THR A 346 20.91 -14.10 -0.56
N ARG A 347 20.53 -13.33 0.47
CA ARG A 347 20.47 -13.79 1.87
C ARG A 347 19.04 -13.86 2.43
N ILE A 348 18.02 -13.73 1.58
CA ILE A 348 16.61 -13.78 1.99
C ILE A 348 15.91 -14.85 1.16
N PRO A 349 16.00 -16.13 1.56
CA PRO A 349 15.44 -17.23 0.78
C PRO A 349 13.91 -17.22 0.81
N GLY A 350 13.26 -17.74 -0.23
CA GLY A 350 11.80 -17.90 -0.27
C GLY A 350 11.02 -16.69 -0.78
N ARG A 351 9.69 -16.79 -0.84
CA ARG A 351 8.81 -15.84 -1.52
C ARG A 351 8.62 -14.52 -0.77
N LEU A 352 8.59 -13.41 -1.50
CA LEU A 352 8.37 -12.08 -0.95
C LEU A 352 6.90 -11.74 -1.12
N HIS A 353 6.11 -11.98 -0.07
CA HIS A 353 4.67 -11.81 -0.09
C HIS A 353 4.21 -10.94 1.08
N ARG A 354 3.07 -10.27 0.93
CA ARG A 354 2.40 -9.57 2.02
C ARG A 354 2.29 -10.49 3.24
N GLY A 355 2.64 -9.99 4.43
CA GLY A 355 2.68 -10.82 5.65
C GLY A 355 4.09 -11.22 6.08
N ARG A 356 5.05 -11.22 5.16
CA ARG A 356 6.39 -11.71 5.44
C ARG A 356 7.22 -10.68 6.21
N LYS A 357 7.83 -11.13 7.31
CA LYS A 357 8.89 -10.40 8.01
C LYS A 357 10.25 -10.81 7.45
N ILE A 358 11.09 -9.83 7.15
CA ILE A 358 12.45 -9.96 6.66
C ILE A 358 13.38 -9.44 7.75
N ARG A 359 14.45 -10.18 8.02
CA ARG A 359 15.55 -9.74 8.90
C ARG A 359 16.81 -9.75 8.05
N ALA A 360 17.48 -8.61 7.95
CA ALA A 360 18.66 -8.41 7.11
C ALA A 360 19.79 -7.76 7.88
#